data_AF-A0A436RG59-F1
#
_entry.id   AF-A0A436RG59-F1
#
_cell.length_a   1.000
_cell.length_b   1.000
_cell.length_c   1.000
_cell.angle_alpha   90.00
_cell.angle_beta   90.00
_cell.angle_gamma   90.00
#
_symmetry.space_group_name_H-M   'P 1'
#
loop_
_entity.id
_entity.type
_entity.pdbx_description
1 polymer ?
#
loop_
_entity_poly.entity_id
_entity_poly.type
_entity_poly.pdbx_seq_one_letter_code
_entity_poly.pdbx_strand_id
1 'polypeptide(L)'
;MLEIRPLTPNDFAQLLPLCAEHAAYEGSTIQENDQALRWNSAFFGTPPQLYGWVCSEAGHLGAALKGYMTASIAISTWSAKPYVFLDCIYLKPMIRGMGIGRSMLMMLVEFSQEHECQEIQWQTIPSNDTGSAFYRSLGAVPVTKMRWTLSAG
;
A
#
# COMPACT_ATOMS: atom_id res chain seq x y z
N MET A 1 4.36 3.00 -21.62
CA MET A 1 5.24 2.78 -20.44
C MET A 1 4.40 2.93 -19.19
N LEU A 2 4.67 2.17 -18.13
CA LEU A 2 3.99 2.35 -16.84
C LEU A 2 4.80 3.33 -15.98
N GLU A 3 4.09 4.18 -15.24
CA GLU A 3 4.65 5.17 -14.33
C GLU A 3 4.06 4.95 -12.94
N ILE A 4 4.84 5.24 -11.90
CA ILE A 4 4.38 5.27 -10.52
C ILE A 4 4.56 6.70 -10.02
N ARG A 5 3.52 7.26 -9.41
CA ARG A 5 3.51 8.64 -8.91
C ARG A 5 2.76 8.75 -7.59
N PRO A 6 2.96 9.84 -6.83
CA PRO A 6 2.10 10.15 -5.69
C PRO A 6 0.62 10.16 -6.07
N LEU A 7 -0.20 9.68 -5.14
CA LEU A 7 -1.65 9.71 -5.22
C LEU A 7 -2.15 11.16 -5.07
N THR A 8 -3.20 11.52 -5.81
CA THR A 8 -3.87 12.81 -5.76
C THR A 8 -5.37 12.63 -5.47
N PRO A 9 -6.11 13.67 -5.03
CA PRO A 9 -7.55 13.55 -4.82
C PRO A 9 -8.34 13.10 -6.06
N ASN A 10 -7.84 13.41 -7.27
CA ASN A 10 -8.46 13.01 -8.53
C ASN A 10 -8.38 11.50 -8.79
N ASP A 11 -7.59 10.76 -8.01
CA ASP A 11 -7.43 9.32 -8.14
C ASP A 11 -8.47 8.51 -7.36
N PHE A 12 -9.19 9.12 -6.40
CA PHE A 12 -10.08 8.39 -5.48
C PHE A 12 -11.16 7.57 -6.17
N ALA A 13 -11.74 8.10 -7.25
CA ALA A 13 -12.75 7.39 -8.04
C ALA A 13 -12.21 6.09 -8.67
N GLN A 14 -10.92 6.04 -8.98
CA GLN A 14 -10.25 4.85 -9.53
C GLN A 14 -9.58 3.99 -8.45
N LEU A 15 -9.23 4.58 -7.31
CA LEU A 15 -8.65 3.86 -6.17
C LEU A 15 -9.69 2.93 -5.52
N LEU A 16 -10.94 3.38 -5.38
CA LEU A 16 -12.01 2.60 -4.78
C LEU A 16 -12.22 1.22 -5.44
N PRO A 17 -12.39 1.10 -6.77
CA PRO A 17 -12.51 -0.21 -7.41
C PRO A 17 -11.22 -1.03 -7.30
N LEU A 18 -10.03 -0.43 -7.27
CA LEU A 18 -8.78 -1.16 -7.02
C LEU A 18 -8.72 -1.75 -5.61
N CYS A 19 -9.17 -1.01 -4.59
CA CYS A 19 -9.29 -1.53 -3.23
C CYS A 19 -10.27 -2.71 -3.17
N ALA A 20 -11.41 -2.62 -3.87
CA ALA A 20 -12.37 -3.70 -3.94
C ALA A 20 -11.81 -4.96 -4.64
N GLU A 21 -11.09 -4.79 -5.76
CA GLU A 21 -10.36 -5.89 -6.42
C GLU A 21 -9.32 -6.52 -5.49
N HIS A 22 -8.57 -5.69 -4.74
CA HIS A 22 -7.55 -6.16 -3.82
C HIS A 22 -8.15 -6.97 -2.66
N ALA A 23 -9.21 -6.47 -2.02
CA ALA A 23 -9.90 -7.23 -0.98
C ALA A 23 -10.43 -8.56 -1.50
N ALA A 24 -11.04 -8.57 -2.69
CA ALA A 24 -11.53 -9.80 -3.31
C ALA A 24 -10.39 -10.80 -3.56
N TYR A 25 -9.22 -10.33 -3.99
CA TYR A 25 -8.01 -11.15 -4.12
C TYR A 25 -7.56 -11.76 -2.78
N GLU A 26 -7.74 -11.04 -1.67
CA GLU A 26 -7.45 -11.54 -0.32
C GLU A 26 -8.61 -12.35 0.31
N GLY A 27 -9.67 -12.63 -0.44
CA GLY A 27 -10.84 -13.37 0.05
C GLY A 27 -11.75 -12.57 0.99
N SER A 28 -11.64 -11.25 0.96
CA SER A 28 -12.45 -10.30 1.74
C SER A 28 -13.31 -9.43 0.82
N THR A 29 -14.24 -8.68 1.42
CA THR A 29 -15.06 -7.70 0.70
C THR A 29 -15.02 -6.37 1.43
N ILE A 30 -14.94 -5.27 0.67
CA ILE A 30 -15.05 -3.93 1.23
C ILE A 30 -16.45 -3.41 0.93
N GLN A 31 -17.14 -2.92 1.95
CA GLN A 31 -18.35 -2.14 1.78
C GLN A 31 -17.97 -0.65 1.67
N GLU A 32 -18.33 -0.01 0.56
CA GLU A 32 -18.19 1.44 0.43
C GLU A 32 -19.02 2.13 1.52
N ASN A 33 -18.36 3.01 2.28
CA ASN A 33 -18.99 3.69 3.40
C ASN A 33 -18.28 5.04 3.64
N ASP A 34 -18.44 5.97 2.71
CA ASP A 34 -17.81 7.31 2.71
C ASP A 34 -16.27 7.31 2.76
N GLN A 35 -15.65 6.27 2.21
CA GLN A 35 -14.19 6.10 2.25
C GLN A 35 -13.46 7.24 1.53
N ALA A 36 -13.95 7.64 0.35
CA ALA A 36 -13.37 8.72 -0.44
C ALA A 36 -13.39 10.07 0.30
N LEU A 37 -14.43 10.34 1.10
CA LEU A 37 -14.51 11.54 1.93
C LEU A 37 -13.42 11.53 3.02
N ARG A 38 -13.21 10.39 3.67
CA ARG A 38 -12.19 10.25 4.73
C ARG A 38 -10.76 10.21 4.20
N TRP A 39 -10.56 9.73 2.97
CA TRP A 39 -9.24 9.69 2.33
C TRP A 39 -8.62 11.07 2.15
N ASN A 40 -9.41 12.11 1.90
CA ASN A 40 -8.85 13.45 1.79
C ASN A 40 -8.12 13.86 3.07
N SER A 41 -8.77 13.70 4.22
CA SER A 41 -8.15 13.99 5.52
C SER A 41 -6.98 13.05 5.83
N ALA A 42 -7.07 11.78 5.46
CA ALA A 42 -6.01 10.80 5.73
C ALA A 42 -4.75 11.05 4.90
N PHE A 43 -4.88 11.28 3.58
CA PHE A 43 -3.75 11.47 2.67
C PHE A 43 -3.20 12.90 2.64
N PHE A 44 -4.05 13.90 2.87
CA PHE A 44 -3.71 15.32 2.66
C PHE A 44 -3.95 16.19 3.89
N GLY A 45 -4.20 15.60 5.07
CA GLY A 45 -4.16 16.30 6.34
C GLY A 45 -2.75 16.74 6.74
N THR A 46 -2.65 17.57 7.78
CA THR A 46 -1.35 18.04 8.30
C THR A 46 -1.21 17.68 9.79
N PRO A 47 -0.34 16.72 10.16
CA PRO A 47 0.41 15.83 9.27
C PRO A 47 -0.49 14.79 8.59
N PRO A 48 -0.09 14.22 7.43
CA PRO A 48 -0.82 13.15 6.78
C PRO A 48 -0.74 11.86 7.60
N GLN A 49 -1.84 11.10 7.63
CA GLN A 49 -1.94 9.82 8.33
C GLN A 49 -1.66 8.64 7.40
N LEU A 50 -1.88 8.83 6.10
CA LEU A 50 -1.57 7.87 5.04
C LEU A 50 -0.76 8.57 3.94
N TYR A 51 0.11 7.80 3.32
CA TYR A 51 0.87 8.16 2.14
C TYR A 51 0.49 7.17 1.03
N GLY A 52 0.36 7.65 -0.20
CA GLY A 52 -0.18 6.86 -1.30
C GLY A 52 0.56 7.07 -2.60
N TRP A 53 0.76 5.98 -3.34
CA TRP A 53 1.29 5.97 -4.69
C TRP A 53 0.37 5.15 -5.60
N VAL A 54 0.27 5.56 -6.85
CA VAL A 54 -0.55 4.90 -7.87
C VAL A 54 0.29 4.60 -9.10
N CYS A 55 -0.07 3.53 -9.81
CA CYS A 55 0.55 3.17 -11.08
C CYS A 55 -0.46 3.29 -12.23
N SER A 56 -0.08 3.97 -13.30
CA SER A 56 -0.89 4.15 -14.50
C SER A 56 -0.02 4.18 -15.76
N GLU A 57 -0.63 4.34 -16.93
CA GLU A 57 0.12 4.60 -18.17
C GLU A 57 0.73 6.00 -18.13
N ALA A 58 2.00 6.09 -18.51
CA ALA A 58 2.75 7.35 -18.53
C ALA A 58 2.18 8.32 -19.58
N GLY A 59 2.29 9.62 -19.30
CA GLY A 59 1.98 10.70 -20.25
C GLY A 59 0.49 10.94 -20.53
N HIS A 60 -0.41 10.28 -19.79
CA HIS A 60 -1.85 10.42 -19.97
C HIS A 60 -2.50 10.85 -18.65
N LEU A 61 -2.86 12.14 -18.55
CA LEU A 61 -3.66 12.65 -17.44
C LEU A 61 -4.99 11.91 -17.39
N GLY A 62 -5.33 11.32 -16.25
CA GLY A 62 -6.54 10.51 -16.08
C GLY A 62 -6.44 9.08 -16.60
N ALA A 63 -5.25 8.60 -16.97
CA ALA A 63 -5.04 7.19 -17.33
C ALA A 63 -5.58 6.24 -16.26
N ALA A 64 -6.09 5.09 -16.73
CA ALA A 64 -6.62 4.06 -15.86
C ALA A 64 -5.55 3.59 -14.86
N LEU A 65 -5.86 3.62 -13.57
CA LEU A 65 -4.99 3.08 -12.53
C LEU A 65 -4.91 1.56 -12.65
N LYS A 66 -3.69 1.04 -12.61
CA LYS A 66 -3.37 -0.39 -12.71
C LYS A 66 -2.82 -0.97 -11.40
N GLY A 67 -2.62 -0.14 -10.40
CA GLY A 67 -2.19 -0.57 -9.07
C GLY A 67 -1.97 0.61 -8.13
N TYR A 68 -1.80 0.29 -6.86
CA TYR A 68 -1.60 1.27 -5.80
C TYR A 68 -0.74 0.70 -4.67
N MET A 69 -0.16 1.60 -3.88
CA MET A 69 0.55 1.30 -2.64
C MET A 69 0.21 2.37 -1.60
N THR A 70 -0.13 1.96 -0.38
CA THR A 70 -0.39 2.87 0.75
C THR A 70 0.46 2.51 1.95
N ALA A 71 0.94 3.52 2.67
CA ALA A 71 1.74 3.34 3.86
C ALA A 71 1.41 4.40 4.93
N SER A 72 1.79 4.12 6.17
CA SER A 72 1.77 5.06 7.28
C SER A 72 3.11 4.99 8.04
N ILE A 73 3.32 5.92 8.96
CA ILE A 73 4.44 5.87 9.90
C ILE A 73 3.89 5.49 11.26
N ALA A 74 4.43 4.43 11.83
CA ALA A 74 4.12 3.97 13.18
C ALA A 74 5.36 4.05 14.07
N ILE A 75 5.16 3.99 15.39
CA ILE A 75 6.26 3.99 16.36
C ILE A 75 6.20 2.72 17.20
N SER A 76 7.34 2.05 17.36
CA SER A 76 7.43 0.87 18.20
C SER A 76 7.64 1.28 19.66
N THR A 77 6.81 0.77 20.56
CA THR A 77 6.98 0.98 22.02
C THR A 77 8.30 0.42 22.53
N TRP A 78 8.79 -0.68 21.95
CA TRP A 78 9.98 -1.38 22.46
C TRP A 78 11.28 -0.71 22.07
N SER A 79 11.38 -0.21 20.83
CA SER A 79 12.58 0.46 20.35
C SER A 79 12.50 1.98 20.46
N ALA A 80 11.31 2.53 20.70
CA ALA A 80 11.00 3.96 20.62
C ALA A 80 11.36 4.61 19.27
N LYS A 81 11.48 3.80 18.21
CA LYS A 81 11.83 4.25 16.86
C LYS A 81 10.65 4.18 15.91
N PRO A 82 10.55 5.12 14.95
CA PRO A 82 9.55 5.05 13.90
C PRO A 82 9.90 3.96 12.88
N TYR A 83 8.87 3.40 12.26
CA TYR A 83 8.97 2.48 11.13
C TYR A 83 7.83 2.76 10.15
N VAL A 84 8.06 2.45 8.88
CA VAL A 84 7.02 2.53 7.85
C VAL A 84 6.16 1.28 7.95
N PHE A 85 4.85 1.46 8.07
CA PHE A 85 3.89 0.37 7.94
C PHE A 85 3.28 0.41 6.54
N LEU A 86 3.61 -0.57 5.71
CA LEU A 86 2.99 -0.76 4.41
C LEU A 86 1.62 -1.44 4.62
N ASP A 87 0.57 -0.65 4.41
CA ASP A 87 -0.82 -1.05 4.63
C ASP A 87 -1.35 -1.89 3.45
N CYS A 88 -1.20 -1.39 2.22
CA CYS A 88 -1.61 -2.11 1.02
C CYS A 88 -0.57 -1.98 -0.09
N ILE A 89 -0.35 -3.05 -0.85
CA ILE A 89 0.30 -3.02 -2.16
C ILE A 89 -0.47 -3.95 -3.10
N TYR A 90 -0.99 -3.41 -4.19
CA TYR A 90 -1.76 -4.19 -5.17
C TYR A 90 -1.46 -3.74 -6.59
N LEU A 91 -1.31 -4.74 -7.46
CA LEU A 91 -1.18 -4.58 -8.91
C LEU A 91 -2.21 -5.46 -9.60
N LYS A 92 -2.88 -4.92 -10.61
CA LYS A 92 -3.75 -5.71 -11.49
C LYS A 92 -2.98 -6.90 -12.08
N PRO A 93 -3.60 -8.08 -12.22
CA PRO A 93 -2.92 -9.29 -12.71
C PRO A 93 -2.10 -9.08 -13.99
N MET A 94 -2.62 -8.29 -14.92
CA MET A 94 -2.01 -8.05 -16.23
C MET A 94 -0.67 -7.30 -16.22
N ILE A 95 -0.31 -6.65 -15.10
CA ILE A 95 0.97 -5.93 -14.95
C ILE A 95 1.90 -6.59 -13.92
N ARG A 96 1.53 -7.76 -13.39
CA ARG A 96 2.39 -8.53 -12.47
C ARG A 96 3.56 -9.15 -13.25
N GLY A 97 4.68 -9.36 -12.57
CA GLY A 97 5.90 -9.88 -13.19
C GLY A 97 6.69 -8.88 -14.05
N MET A 98 6.18 -7.65 -14.24
CA MET A 98 6.84 -6.59 -15.01
C MET A 98 7.81 -5.73 -14.17
N GLY A 99 8.13 -6.13 -12.93
CA GLY A 99 9.03 -5.39 -12.04
C GLY A 99 8.39 -4.21 -11.28
N ILE A 100 7.14 -3.83 -11.58
CA ILE A 100 6.45 -2.67 -10.97
C ILE A 100 6.36 -2.77 -9.43
N GLY A 101 6.08 -3.96 -8.90
CA GLY A 101 5.98 -4.15 -7.45
C GLY A 101 7.32 -3.93 -6.75
N ARG A 102 8.43 -4.32 -7.39
CA ARG A 102 9.78 -4.02 -6.89
C ARG A 102 10.03 -2.51 -6.92
N SER A 103 9.68 -1.82 -8.01
CA SER A 103 9.82 -0.37 -8.10
C SER A 103 9.02 0.36 -7.02
N MET A 104 7.79 -0.06 -6.74
CA MET A 104 6.97 0.46 -5.64
C MET A 104 7.68 0.31 -4.29
N LEU A 105 8.20 -0.88 -3.98
CA LEU A 105 8.89 -1.09 -2.71
C LEU A 105 10.23 -0.34 -2.62
N MET A 106 10.94 -0.10 -3.72
CA MET A 106 12.15 0.73 -3.69
C MET A 106 11.83 2.20 -3.39
N MET A 107 10.75 2.76 -3.95
CA MET A 107 10.29 4.10 -3.52
C MET A 107 9.88 4.11 -2.05
N LEU A 108 9.32 3.02 -1.53
CA LEU A 108 9.01 2.95 -0.10
C LEU A 108 10.27 2.89 0.77
N VAL A 109 11.37 2.29 0.28
CA VAL A 109 12.68 2.35 0.93
C VAL A 109 13.22 3.78 0.94
N GLU A 110 13.16 4.50 -0.17
CA GLU A 110 13.55 5.92 -0.23
C GLU A 110 12.70 6.76 0.76
N PHE A 111 11.38 6.58 0.73
CA PHE A 111 10.45 7.21 1.67
C PHE A 111 10.81 6.90 3.14
N SER A 112 11.18 5.65 3.46
CA SER A 112 11.56 5.29 4.82
C SER A 112 12.82 6.03 5.30
N GLN A 113 13.78 6.26 4.39
CA GLN A 113 15.00 7.00 4.70
C GLN A 113 14.72 8.49 4.93
N GLU A 114 13.87 9.09 4.09
CA GLU A 114 13.45 10.50 4.23
C GLU A 114 12.73 10.77 5.55
N HIS A 115 12.04 9.76 6.09
CA HIS A 115 11.29 9.82 7.34
C HIS A 115 12.03 9.20 8.54
N GLU A 116 13.36 9.01 8.44
CA GLU A 116 14.22 8.47 9.51
C GLU A 116 13.75 7.10 10.06
N CYS A 117 13.03 6.34 9.24
CA CYS A 117 12.52 5.01 9.56
C CYS A 117 13.54 3.95 9.15
N GLN A 118 13.94 3.09 10.09
CA GLN A 118 14.93 2.03 9.84
C GLN A 118 14.30 0.73 9.34
N GLU A 119 12.98 0.60 9.45
CA GLU A 119 12.25 -0.62 9.13
C GLU A 119 11.00 -0.30 8.29
N ILE A 120 10.68 -1.23 7.38
CA ILE A 120 9.40 -1.30 6.69
C ILE A 120 8.74 -2.61 7.12
N GLN A 121 7.51 -2.54 7.62
CA GLN A 121 6.75 -3.70 8.08
C GLN A 121 5.42 -3.78 7.36
N TRP A 122 4.98 -5.00 7.02
CA TRP A 122 3.68 -5.28 6.43
C TRP A 122 3.18 -6.65 6.87
N GLN A 123 1.95 -6.97 6.47
CA GLN A 123 1.36 -8.28 6.68
C GLN A 123 0.81 -8.78 5.35
N THR A 124 0.72 -10.09 5.21
CA THR A 124 0.03 -10.72 4.09
C THR A 124 -0.73 -11.94 4.58
N ILE A 125 -1.82 -12.31 3.91
CA ILE A 125 -2.57 -13.50 4.27
C ILE A 125 -1.71 -14.76 4.12
N PRO A 126 -1.89 -15.79 4.98
CA PRO A 126 -1.06 -16.99 4.95
C PRO A 126 -1.05 -17.73 3.60
N SER A 127 -2.12 -17.60 2.81
CA SER A 127 -2.27 -18.24 1.50
C SER A 127 -1.62 -17.46 0.34
N ASN A 128 -0.99 -16.31 0.59
CA ASN A 128 -0.37 -15.51 -0.47
C ASN A 128 1.05 -15.98 -0.79
N ASP A 129 1.17 -17.17 -1.39
CA ASP A 129 2.47 -17.76 -1.76
C ASP A 129 3.23 -16.90 -2.76
N THR A 130 2.51 -16.29 -3.71
CA THR A 130 3.10 -15.39 -4.72
C THR A 130 3.71 -14.15 -4.07
N GLY A 131 2.97 -13.50 -3.16
CA GLY A 131 3.49 -12.37 -2.38
C GLY A 131 4.66 -12.78 -1.50
N SER A 132 4.55 -13.92 -0.81
CA SER A 132 5.60 -14.44 0.07
C SER A 132 6.91 -14.71 -0.66
N ALA A 133 6.85 -15.32 -1.85
CA ALA A 133 8.03 -15.54 -2.69
C ALA A 133 8.64 -14.20 -3.16
N PHE A 134 7.80 -13.25 -3.57
CA PHE A 134 8.21 -11.91 -3.93
C PHE A 134 8.93 -11.18 -2.78
N TYR A 135 8.35 -11.18 -1.57
CA TYR A 135 8.96 -10.53 -0.40
C TYR A 135 10.31 -11.16 -0.04
N ARG A 136 10.43 -12.49 -0.06
CA ARG A 136 11.71 -13.17 0.15
C ARG A 136 12.76 -12.80 -0.90
N SER A 137 12.35 -12.63 -2.16
CA SER A 137 13.27 -12.19 -3.24
C SER A 137 13.82 -10.77 -3.05
N LEU A 138 13.21 -9.98 -2.16
CA LEU A 138 13.67 -8.66 -1.76
C LEU A 138 14.49 -8.67 -0.46
N GLY A 139 14.74 -9.84 0.12
CA GLY A 139 15.45 -9.99 1.39
C GLY A 139 14.57 -9.80 2.63
N ALA A 140 13.24 -9.72 2.48
CA ALA A 140 12.35 -9.62 3.64
C ALA A 140 12.36 -10.92 4.45
N VAL A 141 12.44 -10.79 5.77
CA VAL A 141 12.44 -11.91 6.72
C VAL A 141 11.05 -12.03 7.35
N PRO A 142 10.36 -13.18 7.23
CA PRO A 142 9.01 -13.33 7.78
C PRO A 142 9.04 -13.47 9.31
N VAL A 143 8.04 -12.88 9.96
CA VAL A 143 7.74 -13.06 11.39
C VAL A 143 6.31 -13.54 11.54
N THR A 144 6.09 -14.64 12.24
CA THR A 144 4.74 -15.16 12.49
C THR A 144 3.97 -14.22 13.41
N LYS A 145 2.86 -13.66 12.92
CA LYS A 145 1.91 -12.87 13.71
C LYS A 145 0.48 -13.20 13.27
N MET A 146 -0.47 -13.05 14.21
CA MET A 146 -1.90 -13.11 13.94
C MET A 146 -2.49 -11.71 14.13
N ARG A 147 -3.34 -11.29 13.20
CA ARG A 147 -4.13 -10.05 13.33
C ARG A 147 -5.45 -10.40 14.01
N TRP A 148 -5.71 -9.75 15.13
CA TRP A 148 -7.00 -9.82 15.84
C TRP A 148 -7.74 -8.51 15.66
N THR A 149 -9.05 -8.58 15.44
CA THR A 149 -9.93 -7.41 15.34
C THR A 149 -11.01 -7.54 16.39
N LEU A 150 -11.21 -6.50 17.19
CA LEU A 150 -12.31 -6.35 18.12
C LEU A 150 -13.08 -5.09 17.74
N SER A 151 -14.40 -5.20 17.56
CA SER A 151 -15.25 -4.02 17.34
C SER A 151 -15.28 -3.19 18.63
N ALA A 152 -14.93 -1.90 18.52
CA ALA A 152 -14.86 -0.99 19.67
C ALA A 152 -16.13 -0.14 19.88
N GLY A 153 -17.16 -0.36 19.06
CA GLY A 153 -18.39 0.46 19.02
C GLY A 153 -18.56 1.15 17.68
#